data_AF-A0A5M6CHD7-F1
#
_entry.id   AF-A0A5M6CHD7-F1
#
_cell.length_a   1.000
_cell.length_b   1.000
_cell.length_c   1.000
_cell.angle_alpha   90.00
_cell.angle_beta   90.00
_cell.angle_gamma   90.00
#
_symmetry.space_group_name_H-M   'P 1'
#
loop_
_entity.id
_entity.type
_entity.pdbx_description
1 polymer ?
#
loop_
_entity_poly.entity_id
_entity_poly.type
_entity_poly.pdbx_seq_one_letter_code
_entity_poly.pdbx_strand_id
1 'polypeptide(L)'
;MRTFKNVVCIELDFDIEIEPEHWSNMNIISKNLTDFNERFKTDFIVNYSVDDYFFTPLEDESNELLIWFLEGVPELLSFAYSPTMSSYEDLDLYLNNRRKELKYVFSKEMFENFQKRYIDYAPLGFLEKPDAIYIKSKLTDMILDHSLKYKF
;
A
#
# COMPACT_ATOMS: atom_id res chain seq x y z
N MET A 1 10.13 -9.82 22.41
CA MET A 1 8.89 -9.40 21.74
C MET A 1 9.15 -9.30 20.24
N ARG A 2 8.24 -9.82 19.40
CA ARG A 2 8.27 -9.53 17.96
C ARG A 2 7.76 -8.10 17.80
N THR A 3 8.66 -7.15 17.59
CA THR A 3 8.32 -5.74 17.43
C THR A 3 8.16 -5.44 15.94
N PHE A 4 7.04 -4.82 15.57
CA PHE A 4 6.86 -4.22 14.26
C PHE A 4 7.61 -2.88 14.21
N LYS A 5 8.38 -2.61 13.15
CA LYS A 5 9.35 -1.49 13.12
C LYS A 5 8.69 -0.10 13.19
N ASN A 6 7.44 0.00 12.75
CA ASN A 6 6.75 1.24 12.39
C ASN A 6 5.22 1.11 12.57
N VAL A 7 4.79 0.10 13.32
CA VAL A 7 3.39 -0.12 13.69
C VAL A 7 3.35 -0.29 15.19
N VAL A 8 2.53 0.52 15.86
CA VAL A 8 2.28 0.46 17.30
C VAL A 8 0.90 -0.13 17.53
N CYS A 9 0.74 -0.95 18.56
CA CYS A 9 -0.53 -1.53 18.98
C CYS A 9 -0.54 -1.61 20.51
N ILE A 10 -1.48 -0.89 21.12
CA ILE A 10 -1.53 -0.68 22.58
C ILE A 10 -1.75 -2.02 23.31
N GLU A 11 -2.55 -2.91 22.75
CA GLU A 11 -2.85 -4.23 23.29
C GLU A 11 -1.56 -5.05 23.47
N LEU A 12 -0.63 -4.97 22.51
CA LEU A 12 0.66 -5.64 22.61
C LEU A 12 1.58 -5.03 23.67
N ASP A 13 1.50 -3.72 23.91
CA ASP A 13 2.28 -3.05 24.95
C ASP A 13 1.80 -3.43 26.37
N PHE A 14 0.54 -3.86 26.50
CA PHE A 14 -0.04 -4.37 27.75
C PHE A 14 -0.06 -5.92 27.84
N ASP A 15 0.67 -6.62 26.96
CA ASP A 15 0.71 -8.09 26.89
C ASP A 15 -0.69 -8.74 26.77
N ILE A 16 -1.63 -8.05 26.11
CA ILE A 16 -2.96 -8.57 25.82
C ILE A 16 -2.85 -9.52 24.61
N GLU A 17 -3.42 -10.71 24.74
CA GLU A 17 -3.49 -11.68 23.65
C GLU A 17 -4.45 -11.18 22.56
N ILE A 18 -3.98 -11.22 21.31
CA ILE A 18 -4.73 -10.79 20.13
C ILE A 18 -4.74 -11.90 19.08
N GLU A 19 -5.80 -11.95 18.28
CA GLU A 19 -5.98 -12.96 17.24
C GLU A 19 -4.87 -12.95 16.17
N PRO A 20 -4.55 -14.10 15.55
CA PRO A 20 -3.49 -14.22 14.55
C PRO A 20 -3.63 -13.29 13.34
N GLU A 21 -4.85 -12.88 12.98
CA GLU A 21 -5.06 -11.97 11.85
C GLU A 21 -4.55 -10.56 12.13
N HIS A 22 -4.62 -10.08 13.37
CA HIS A 22 -4.05 -8.78 13.77
C HIS A 22 -2.53 -8.80 13.60
N TRP A 23 -1.88 -9.90 14.01
CA TRP A 23 -0.46 -10.11 13.78
C TRP A 23 -0.10 -10.08 12.30
N SER A 24 -0.92 -10.71 11.46
CA SER A 24 -0.74 -10.75 10.01
C SER A 24 -0.88 -9.35 9.39
N ASN A 25 -1.95 -8.61 9.75
CA ASN A 25 -2.18 -7.23 9.31
C ASN A 25 -0.99 -6.34 9.63
N MET A 26 -0.58 -6.29 10.90
CA MET A 26 0.54 -5.47 11.35
C MET A 26 1.86 -5.86 10.66
N ASN A 27 2.10 -7.14 10.40
CA ASN A 27 3.28 -7.60 9.67
C ASN A 27 3.29 -7.13 8.20
N ILE A 28 2.15 -7.24 7.52
CA ILE A 28 2.01 -6.79 6.11
C ILE A 28 2.23 -5.28 6.05
N ILE A 29 1.56 -4.51 6.91
CA ILE A 29 1.68 -3.05 6.92
C ILE A 29 3.08 -2.61 7.33
N SER A 30 3.70 -3.24 8.33
CA SER A 30 5.06 -2.88 8.76
C SER A 30 6.09 -3.05 7.65
N LYS A 31 6.00 -4.13 6.86
CA LYS A 31 6.88 -4.36 5.71
C LYS A 31 6.68 -3.30 4.63
N ASN A 32 5.44 -3.01 4.25
CA ASN A 32 5.14 -2.03 3.20
C ASN A 32 5.48 -0.61 3.64
N LEU A 33 5.21 -0.25 4.90
CA LEU A 33 5.56 1.07 5.45
C LEU A 33 7.08 1.23 5.60
N THR A 34 7.84 0.14 5.83
CA THR A 34 9.31 0.20 5.89
C THR A 34 9.87 0.56 4.52
N ASP A 35 9.43 -0.15 3.48
CA ASP A 35 9.83 0.10 2.10
C ASP A 35 9.33 1.48 1.60
N PHE A 36 8.17 1.94 2.06
CA PHE A 36 7.70 3.31 1.81
C PHE A 36 8.63 4.35 2.43
N ASN A 37 8.90 4.23 3.73
CA ASN A 37 9.77 5.13 4.47
C ASN A 37 11.18 5.21 3.85
N GLU A 38 11.74 4.09 3.41
CA GLU A 38 13.04 4.05 2.74
C GLU A 38 13.04 4.79 1.39
N ARG A 39 11.99 4.62 0.58
CA ARG A 39 11.88 5.26 -0.75
C ARG A 39 11.64 6.76 -0.67
N PHE A 40 10.75 7.19 0.22
CA PHE A 40 10.37 8.60 0.36
C PHE A 40 11.21 9.35 1.39
N LYS A 41 12.17 8.67 2.04
CA LYS A 41 13.04 9.22 3.09
C LYS A 41 12.21 9.82 4.24
N THR A 42 11.18 9.09 4.64
CA THR A 42 10.30 9.41 5.77
C THR A 42 10.54 8.43 6.90
N ASP A 43 9.95 8.68 8.06
CA ASP A 43 10.05 7.87 9.27
C ASP A 43 8.67 7.64 9.91
N PHE A 44 7.63 7.58 9.08
CA PHE A 44 6.25 7.46 9.53
C PHE A 44 6.03 6.22 10.40
N ILE A 45 5.22 6.44 11.44
CA ILE A 45 4.75 5.43 12.39
C ILE A 45 3.23 5.50 12.41
N VAL A 46 2.59 4.33 12.41
CA VAL A 46 1.13 4.20 12.48
C VAL A 46 0.72 3.46 13.75
N ASN A 47 -0.42 3.86 14.32
CA ASN A 47 -1.11 3.09 15.34
C ASN A 47 -2.07 2.10 14.68
N TYR A 48 -2.20 0.90 15.25
CA TYR A 48 -3.17 -0.12 14.87
C TYR A 48 -4.18 -0.34 16.00
N SER A 49 -5.46 -0.27 15.66
CA SER A 49 -6.56 -0.58 16.57
C SER A 49 -7.01 -2.03 16.37
N VAL A 50 -7.03 -2.81 17.46
CA VAL A 50 -7.56 -4.19 17.43
C VAL A 50 -9.08 -4.18 17.25
N ASP A 51 -9.79 -3.27 17.92
CA ASP A 51 -11.26 -3.17 17.86
C ASP A 51 -11.79 -2.92 16.44
N ASP A 52 -11.23 -1.93 15.74
CA ASP A 52 -11.76 -1.45 14.45
C ASP A 52 -10.91 -1.89 13.25
N TYR A 53 -9.80 -2.60 13.45
CA TYR A 53 -8.89 -3.06 12.40
C TYR A 53 -8.26 -1.93 11.56
N PHE A 54 -8.26 -0.70 12.07
CA PHE A 54 -7.76 0.46 11.36
C PHE A 54 -6.32 0.82 11.74
N PHE A 55 -5.64 1.39 10.75
CA PHE A 55 -4.35 2.04 10.91
C PHE A 55 -4.56 3.55 10.86
N THR A 56 -4.01 4.26 11.85
CA THR A 56 -4.06 5.72 11.92
C THR A 56 -2.66 6.30 12.08
N PRO A 57 -2.42 7.54 11.63
CA PRO A 57 -1.17 8.24 11.94
C PRO A 57 -0.94 8.29 13.45
N LEU A 58 0.30 8.11 13.90
CA LEU A 58 0.63 8.32 15.31
C LEU A 58 0.88 9.80 15.64
N GLU A 59 1.44 10.57 14.70
CA GLU A 59 1.89 11.95 14.95
C GLU A 59 1.34 12.96 13.94
N ASP A 60 1.56 12.76 12.64
CA ASP A 60 1.21 13.74 11.60
C ASP A 60 -0.01 13.30 10.78
N GLU A 61 -1.21 13.70 11.24
CA GLU A 61 -2.48 13.43 10.56
C GLU A 61 -2.67 14.23 9.26
N SER A 62 -1.83 15.25 9.02
CA SER A 62 -1.96 16.14 7.86
C SER A 62 -1.02 15.78 6.71
N ASN A 63 -0.12 14.81 6.90
CA ASN A 63 0.87 14.45 5.91
C ASN A 63 0.26 13.72 4.71
N GLU A 64 0.29 14.36 3.55
CA GLU A 64 -0.30 13.82 2.32
C GLU A 64 0.28 12.44 1.92
N LEU A 65 1.59 12.22 2.11
CA LEU A 65 2.22 10.94 1.79
C LEU A 65 1.74 9.82 2.71
N LEU A 66 1.59 10.10 4.01
CA LEU A 66 1.07 9.14 4.98
C LEU A 66 -0.42 8.85 4.74
N ILE A 67 -1.21 9.89 4.41
CA ILE A 67 -2.61 9.72 4.04
C ILE A 67 -2.73 8.79 2.82
N TRP A 68 -1.95 9.02 1.76
CA TRP A 68 -1.96 8.14 0.59
C TRP A 68 -1.55 6.70 0.90
N PHE A 69 -0.58 6.51 1.81
CA PHE A 69 -0.20 5.20 2.30
C PHE A 69 -1.40 4.50 2.95
N LEU A 70 -2.06 5.18 3.90
CA LEU A 70 -3.18 4.66 4.68
C LEU A 70 -4.43 4.40 3.83
N GLU A 71 -4.75 5.26 2.86
CA GLU A 71 -5.82 5.02 1.88
C GLU A 71 -5.59 3.77 1.03
N GLY A 72 -4.32 3.34 0.88
CA GLY A 72 -3.98 2.10 0.18
C GLY A 72 -4.09 0.83 1.03
N VAL A 73 -4.21 0.94 2.36
CA VAL A 73 -4.18 -0.20 3.28
C VAL A 73 -5.33 -1.19 3.06
N PRO A 74 -6.60 -0.77 2.89
CA PRO A 74 -7.70 -1.73 2.70
C PRO A 74 -7.50 -2.63 1.48
N GLU A 75 -7.04 -2.05 0.37
CA GLU A 75 -6.75 -2.82 -0.84
C GLU A 75 -5.52 -3.72 -0.67
N LEU A 76 -4.47 -3.21 -0.03
CA LEU A 76 -3.28 -3.98 0.28
C LEU A 76 -3.62 -5.24 1.10
N LEU A 77 -4.42 -5.09 2.15
CA LEU A 77 -4.86 -6.21 2.98
C LEU A 77 -5.82 -7.13 2.21
N SER A 78 -6.79 -6.59 1.48
CA SER A 78 -7.69 -7.40 0.64
C SER A 78 -6.93 -8.26 -0.36
N PHE A 79 -5.87 -7.72 -0.95
CA PHE A 79 -5.04 -8.46 -1.88
C PHE A 79 -4.17 -9.50 -1.15
N ALA A 80 -3.58 -9.14 0.00
CA ALA A 80 -2.74 -10.02 0.79
C ALA A 80 -3.46 -11.26 1.33
N TYR A 81 -4.77 -11.15 1.61
CA TYR A 81 -5.61 -12.28 2.01
C TYR A 81 -6.27 -13.01 0.84
N SER A 82 -6.00 -12.62 -0.41
CA SER A 82 -6.53 -13.37 -1.53
C SER A 82 -5.97 -14.80 -1.52
N PRO A 83 -6.82 -15.85 -1.58
CA PRO A 83 -6.38 -17.24 -1.56
C PRO A 83 -5.45 -17.60 -2.73
N THR A 84 -5.43 -16.77 -3.76
CA THR A 84 -4.63 -16.93 -4.97
C THR A 84 -3.76 -15.69 -5.24
N MET A 85 -3.30 -14.99 -4.20
CA MET A 85 -2.53 -13.73 -4.24
C MET A 85 -1.39 -13.65 -5.28
N SER A 86 -0.80 -14.77 -5.69
CA SER A 86 0.25 -14.88 -6.73
C SER A 86 -0.23 -15.48 -8.06
N SER A 87 -1.53 -15.76 -8.18
CA SER A 87 -2.16 -16.17 -9.42
C SER A 87 -2.23 -15.03 -10.40
N TYR A 88 -2.18 -15.38 -11.68
CA TYR A 88 -2.38 -14.43 -12.76
C TYR A 88 -3.69 -13.65 -12.64
N GLU A 89 -4.76 -14.29 -12.15
CA GLU A 89 -6.11 -13.71 -12.04
C GLU A 89 -6.16 -12.56 -11.03
N ASP A 90 -5.55 -12.71 -9.87
CA ASP A 90 -5.50 -11.65 -8.85
C ASP A 90 -4.53 -10.54 -9.23
N LEU A 91 -3.36 -10.88 -9.80
CA LEU A 91 -2.43 -9.88 -10.32
C LEU A 91 -3.10 -9.03 -11.42
N ASP A 92 -3.90 -9.64 -12.30
CA ASP A 92 -4.65 -8.92 -13.33
C ASP A 92 -5.83 -8.13 -12.74
N LEU A 93 -6.50 -8.63 -11.70
CA LEU A 93 -7.55 -7.89 -10.98
C LEU A 93 -7.00 -6.59 -10.39
N TYR A 94 -5.85 -6.66 -9.72
CA TYR A 94 -5.16 -5.48 -9.19
C TYR A 94 -4.85 -4.47 -10.31
N LEU A 95 -4.25 -4.93 -11.41
CA LEU A 95 -3.94 -4.08 -12.58
C LEU A 95 -5.20 -3.48 -13.21
N ASN A 96 -6.30 -4.23 -13.27
CA ASN A 96 -7.58 -3.77 -13.81
C ASN A 96 -8.20 -2.68 -12.94
N ASN A 97 -8.07 -2.76 -11.62
CA ASN A 97 -8.51 -1.69 -10.71
C ASN A 97 -7.71 -0.41 -10.95
N ARG A 98 -6.37 -0.51 -11.10
CA ARG A 98 -5.52 0.65 -11.45
C ARG A 98 -5.87 1.23 -12.82
N ARG A 99 -6.20 0.39 -13.79
CA ARG A 99 -6.65 0.82 -15.11
C ARG A 99 -7.98 1.57 -15.05
N LYS A 100 -8.90 1.18 -14.15
CA LYS A 100 -10.16 1.90 -13.91
C LYS A 100 -9.90 3.25 -13.26
N GLU A 101 -9.10 3.29 -12.19
CA GLU A 101 -8.74 4.55 -11.50
C GLU A 101 -8.11 5.56 -12.47
N LEU A 102 -7.17 5.11 -13.31
CA LEU A 102 -6.53 5.94 -14.33
C LEU A 102 -7.53 6.54 -15.36
N LYS A 103 -8.71 5.93 -15.58
CA LYS A 103 -9.75 6.53 -16.44
C LYS A 103 -10.44 7.73 -15.79
N TYR A 104 -10.38 7.85 -14.46
CA TYR A 104 -10.96 8.95 -13.70
C TYR A 104 -9.96 10.07 -13.39
N VAL A 105 -8.73 9.95 -13.88
CA VAL A 105 -7.70 10.98 -13.80
C VAL A 105 -7.94 11.97 -14.94
N PHE A 106 -8.47 13.16 -14.62
CA PHE A 106 -8.87 14.17 -15.61
C PHE A 106 -8.02 15.46 -15.59
N SER A 107 -7.09 15.58 -14.65
CA SER A 107 -6.18 16.72 -14.55
C SER A 107 -4.73 16.27 -14.50
N LYS A 108 -3.82 17.18 -14.87
CA LYS A 108 -2.37 16.93 -14.80
C LYS A 108 -1.93 16.60 -13.36
N GLU A 109 -2.42 17.34 -12.38
CA GLU A 109 -2.13 17.12 -10.96
C GLU A 109 -2.59 15.72 -10.49
N MET A 110 -3.82 15.31 -10.85
CA MET A 110 -4.30 13.97 -10.54
C MET A 110 -3.44 12.88 -11.21
N PHE A 111 -2.94 13.14 -12.42
CA PHE A 111 -2.09 12.20 -13.14
C PHE A 111 -0.71 12.07 -12.51
N GLU A 112 -0.11 13.19 -12.09
CA GLU A 112 1.17 13.20 -11.38
C GLU A 112 1.05 12.48 -10.02
N ASN A 113 -0.05 12.66 -9.29
CA ASN A 113 -0.29 11.96 -8.03
C ASN A 113 -0.52 10.45 -8.25
N PHE A 114 -1.30 10.07 -9.26
CA PHE A 114 -1.46 8.67 -9.66
C PHE A 114 -0.11 8.02 -10.01
N GLN A 115 0.71 8.74 -10.78
CA GLN A 115 2.04 8.26 -11.17
C GLN A 115 2.93 8.04 -9.95
N LYS A 116 3.02 9.02 -9.04
CA LYS A 116 3.79 8.88 -7.79
C LYS A 116 3.30 7.70 -6.97
N ARG A 117 1.98 7.54 -6.79
CA ARG A 117 1.41 6.44 -6.00
C ARG A 117 1.75 5.06 -6.57
N TYR A 118 1.73 4.89 -7.89
CA TYR A 118 1.82 3.56 -8.51
C TYR A 118 3.14 3.25 -9.22
N ILE A 119 4.01 4.23 -9.44
CA ILE A 119 5.40 3.99 -9.85
C ILE A 119 6.31 4.01 -8.62
N ASP A 120 6.17 5.03 -7.77
CA ASP A 120 7.11 5.22 -6.66
C ASP A 120 6.71 4.43 -5.41
N TYR A 121 5.40 4.27 -5.13
CA TYR A 121 4.91 3.58 -3.94
C TYR A 121 4.41 2.14 -4.16
N ALA A 122 3.72 1.80 -5.25
CA ALA A 122 3.19 0.46 -5.59
C ALA A 122 3.33 -0.58 -4.45
N PRO A 123 2.32 -0.70 -3.55
CA PRO A 123 2.45 -1.42 -2.29
C PRO A 123 2.47 -2.93 -2.56
N LEU A 124 3.64 -3.43 -2.94
CA LEU A 124 3.87 -4.81 -3.38
C LEU A 124 4.92 -5.50 -2.49
N GLY A 125 5.29 -4.88 -1.35
CA GLY A 125 6.38 -5.34 -0.48
C GLY A 125 6.12 -6.66 0.23
N PHE A 126 4.89 -7.18 0.17
CA PHE A 126 4.50 -8.49 0.68
C PHE A 126 4.51 -9.59 -0.39
N LEU A 127 4.60 -9.23 -1.68
CA LEU A 127 4.67 -10.19 -2.80
C LEU A 127 6.06 -10.80 -2.92
N GLU A 128 6.12 -11.97 -3.58
CA GLU A 128 7.40 -12.49 -4.05
C GLU A 128 8.00 -11.59 -5.14
N LYS A 129 9.33 -11.57 -5.23
CA LYS A 129 10.08 -10.69 -6.14
C LYS A 129 9.60 -10.77 -7.60
N PRO A 130 9.32 -11.96 -8.20
CA PRO A 130 8.85 -12.03 -9.58
C PRO A 130 7.51 -11.33 -9.81
N ASP A 131 6.55 -11.50 -8.90
CA ASP A 131 5.21 -10.92 -9.02
C ASP A 131 5.23 -9.41 -8.85
N ALA A 132 6.03 -8.93 -7.89
CA ALA A 132 6.28 -7.50 -7.71
C ALA A 132 6.89 -6.85 -8.97
N ILE A 133 7.83 -7.54 -9.65
CA ILE A 133 8.41 -7.07 -10.91
C ILE A 133 7.34 -7.04 -12.03
N TYR A 134 6.52 -8.08 -12.14
CA TYR A 134 5.46 -8.16 -13.14
C TYR A 134 4.48 -6.99 -13.02
N ILE A 135 3.93 -6.75 -11.82
CA ILE A 135 2.99 -5.64 -11.60
C ILE A 135 3.66 -4.30 -11.91
N LYS A 136 4.89 -4.06 -11.43
CA LYS A 136 5.62 -2.80 -11.71
C LYS A 136 5.78 -2.55 -13.20
N SER A 137 6.11 -3.59 -13.98
CA SER A 137 6.20 -3.48 -15.44
C SER A 137 4.86 -3.07 -16.05
N LYS A 138 3.77 -3.74 -15.67
CA LYS A 138 2.43 -3.47 -16.24
C LYS A 138 1.88 -2.10 -15.84
N LEU A 139 2.14 -1.64 -14.62
CA LEU A 139 1.80 -0.28 -14.20
C LEU A 139 2.57 0.77 -15.00
N THR A 140 3.86 0.54 -15.23
CA THR A 140 4.70 1.43 -16.05
C THR A 140 4.15 1.54 -17.47
N ASP A 141 3.85 0.41 -18.11
CA ASP A 141 3.26 0.39 -19.46
C ASP A 141 1.94 1.18 -19.51
N MET A 142 1.05 0.94 -18.54
CA MET A 142 -0.25 1.62 -18.45
C MET A 142 -0.11 3.14 -18.30
N ILE A 143 0.83 3.61 -17.49
CA ILE A 143 1.04 5.04 -17.24
C ILE A 143 1.65 5.71 -18.47
N LEU A 144 2.62 5.06 -19.12
CA LEU A 144 3.22 5.57 -20.36
C LEU A 144 2.15 5.69 -21.46
N ASP A 145 1.31 4.69 -21.66
CA ASP A 145 0.22 4.72 -22.64
C ASP A 145 -0.77 5.86 -22.40
N HIS A 146 -1.09 6.13 -21.13
CA HIS A 146 -2.01 7.21 -20.77
C HIS A 146 -1.37 8.59 -20.89
N SER A 147 -0.07 8.73 -20.59
CA SER A 147 0.67 9.99 -20.73
C SER A 147 0.65 10.54 -22.17
N LEU A 148 0.56 9.66 -23.17
CA LEU A 148 0.44 10.04 -24.58
C LEU A 148 -0.82 10.87 -24.87
N LYS A 149 -1.86 10.76 -24.04
CA LYS A 149 -3.10 11.56 -24.15
C LYS A 149 -2.96 12.98 -23.59
N TYR A 150 -1.95 13.22 -22.76
CA TYR A 150 -1.64 14.52 -22.15
C TYR A 150 -0.39 15.17 -22.75
N LYS A 151 0.06 14.72 -23.93
CA LYS A 151 1.13 15.40 -24.68
C LYS A 151 0.70 16.83 -25.02
N PHE A 152 1.25 17.79 -24.28
CA PHE A 152 1.28 19.21 -24.65
C PHE A 152 2.23 19.44 -25.83
#